data_AF-A0A954U266-F1
#
_entry.id   AF-A0A954U266-F1
#
_cell.length_a   1.000
_cell.length_b   1.000
_cell.length_c   1.000
_cell.angle_alpha   90.00
_cell.angle_beta   90.00
_cell.angle_gamma   90.00
#
_symmetry.space_group_name_H-M   'P 1'
#
loop_
_entity.id
_entity.type
_entity.pdbx_description
1 polymer ?
#
loop_
_entity_poly.entity_id
_entity_poly.type
_entity_poly.pdbx_seq_one_letter_code
_entity_poly.pdbx_strand_id
1 'polypeptide(L)'
;MRGVTSPSTTTETTTYTSSATISPADYRMVARLVGFYEYGHALRNLDQLVSICSSEELAAIDKIVGDRDEFTVYTDLGRRFQRGPSSLIAAASPTDDRAKRGLAWVMALARVELASMLVCFTATPQPYELVGPTPFDAAAYMTLLHEGALSHYWALVNDPMLEPVTRMSPLHTEVLAYSRRLVIARGLLRATMKAQHGNFSPIQLREISAWKEGLDSLQAGLVAKIELFLQHTEQQQVTKTSVNRGLEYVSACAKLLEIEQRELKAGRAQVIEK
;
A
#
# COMPACT_ATOMS: atom_id res chain seq x y z
N MET A 1 28.60 -59.44 2.91
CA MET A 1 28.06 -58.17 2.35
C MET A 1 26.54 -58.20 2.48
N ARG A 2 26.00 -57.52 3.48
CA ARG A 2 24.55 -57.29 3.67
C ARG A 2 24.38 -55.82 4.02
N GLY A 3 23.61 -55.11 3.21
CA GLY A 3 23.28 -53.70 3.42
C GLY A 3 22.28 -53.53 4.56
N VAL A 4 22.46 -52.45 5.32
CA VAL A 4 21.50 -51.97 6.30
C VAL A 4 21.16 -50.54 5.89
N THR A 5 19.97 -50.35 5.34
CA THR A 5 19.36 -49.04 5.08
C THR A 5 18.78 -48.51 6.38
N SER A 6 19.26 -47.35 6.82
CA SER A 6 18.65 -46.60 7.93
C SER A 6 17.54 -45.69 7.39
N PRO A 7 16.41 -45.53 8.10
CA PRO A 7 15.29 -44.73 7.64
C PRO A 7 15.62 -43.24 7.75
N SER A 8 15.42 -42.50 6.66
CA SER A 8 15.48 -41.05 6.63
C SER A 8 14.21 -40.46 7.23
N THR A 9 14.31 -39.91 8.44
CA THR A 9 13.25 -39.13 9.06
C THR A 9 13.23 -37.74 8.41
N THR A 10 12.26 -37.49 7.53
CA THR A 10 12.01 -36.16 6.98
C THR A 10 11.26 -35.35 8.03
N THR A 11 11.99 -34.51 8.77
CA THR A 11 11.37 -33.48 9.61
C THR A 11 11.00 -32.30 8.71
N GLU A 12 9.78 -32.29 8.18
CA GLU A 12 9.20 -31.08 7.59
C GLU A 12 8.98 -30.06 8.72
N THR A 13 9.94 -29.15 8.87
CA THR A 13 9.77 -27.96 9.68
C THR A 13 9.17 -26.89 8.79
N THR A 14 7.84 -26.81 8.75
CA THR A 14 7.13 -25.67 8.18
C THR A 14 7.28 -24.50 9.15
N THR A 15 8.35 -23.74 9.01
CA THR A 15 8.55 -22.49 9.73
C THR A 15 7.63 -21.42 9.13
N TYR A 16 6.50 -21.16 9.78
CA TYR A 16 5.71 -19.95 9.54
C TYR A 16 6.43 -18.75 10.17
N THR A 17 7.19 -18.00 9.38
CA THR A 17 7.82 -16.75 9.83
C THR A 17 6.89 -15.56 9.54
N SER A 18 5.76 -15.48 10.24
CA SER A 18 4.98 -14.23 10.36
C SER A 18 5.61 -13.34 11.45
N SER A 19 6.73 -12.71 11.14
CA SER A 19 7.22 -11.54 11.87
C SER A 19 8.17 -10.76 10.97
N ALA A 20 7.59 -10.15 9.93
CA ALA A 20 8.24 -9.07 9.23
C ALA A 20 8.32 -7.85 10.17
N THR A 21 9.36 -7.80 11.00
CA THR A 21 9.58 -6.69 11.93
C THR A 21 9.97 -5.46 11.12
N ILE A 22 9.03 -4.52 10.98
CA ILE A 22 9.29 -3.20 10.40
C ILE A 22 10.40 -2.54 11.23
N SER A 23 11.41 -1.96 10.57
CA SER A 23 12.50 -1.25 11.25
C SER A 23 11.93 -0.24 12.26
N PRO A 24 12.42 -0.21 13.52
CA PRO A 24 11.94 0.74 14.52
C PRO A 24 12.04 2.22 14.10
N ALA A 25 12.96 2.54 13.17
CA ALA A 25 13.09 3.88 12.59
C ALA A 25 11.94 4.21 11.62
N ASP A 26 11.56 3.25 10.78
CA ASP A 26 10.50 3.40 9.77
C ASP A 26 9.10 3.34 10.40
N TYR A 27 8.91 2.50 11.43
CA TYR A 27 7.63 2.37 12.13
C TYR A 27 7.10 3.70 12.67
N ARG A 28 7.98 4.60 13.14
CA ARG A 28 7.57 5.93 13.65
C ARG A 28 7.04 6.86 12.58
N MET A 29 7.46 6.70 11.32
CA MET A 29 6.95 7.53 10.22
C MET A 29 5.57 7.09 9.78
N VAL A 30 5.30 5.77 9.78
CA VAL A 30 4.00 5.24 9.39
C VAL A 30 2.98 5.26 10.53
N ALA A 31 3.42 5.07 11.78
CA ALA A 31 2.54 5.17 12.96
C ALA A 31 1.98 6.60 13.19
N ARG A 32 2.52 7.62 12.50
CA ARG A 32 1.94 8.97 12.46
C ARG A 32 0.74 9.08 11.53
N LEU A 33 0.49 8.08 10.68
CA LEU A 33 -0.73 7.99 9.90
C LEU A 33 -1.81 7.40 10.80
N VAL A 34 -2.84 8.19 11.04
CA VAL A 34 -4.03 7.73 11.77
C VAL A 34 -4.53 6.44 11.12
N GLY A 35 -4.66 5.38 11.91
CA GLY A 35 -5.17 4.09 11.46
C GLY A 35 -4.11 3.06 11.05
N PHE A 36 -2.84 3.42 10.80
CA PHE A 36 -1.88 2.42 10.30
C PHE A 36 -1.65 1.25 11.28
N TYR A 37 -1.47 1.56 12.56
CA TYR A 37 -1.27 0.53 13.59
C TYR A 37 -2.55 -0.28 13.82
N GLU A 38 -3.69 0.40 13.84
CA GLU A 38 -5.01 -0.19 14.01
C GLU A 38 -5.33 -1.15 12.87
N TYR A 39 -5.02 -0.79 11.62
CA TYR A 39 -5.20 -1.64 10.44
C TYR A 39 -4.32 -2.89 10.50
N GLY A 40 -3.02 -2.73 10.80
CA GLY A 40 -2.11 -3.86 10.93
C GLY A 40 -2.50 -4.81 12.07
N HIS A 41 -2.97 -4.26 13.19
CA HIS A 41 -3.46 -5.05 14.32
C HIS A 41 -4.79 -5.75 14.01
N ALA A 42 -5.72 -5.06 13.36
CA ALA A 42 -6.99 -5.64 12.94
C ALA A 42 -6.77 -6.82 11.99
N LEU A 43 -5.89 -6.65 11.00
CA LEU A 43 -5.57 -7.72 10.05
C LEU A 43 -4.94 -8.94 10.75
N ARG A 44 -4.03 -8.73 11.70
CA ARG A 44 -3.45 -9.82 12.50
C ARG A 44 -4.51 -10.56 13.33
N ASN A 45 -5.46 -9.83 13.92
CA ASN A 45 -6.55 -10.44 14.67
C ASN A 45 -7.48 -11.24 13.75
N LEU A 46 -7.73 -10.76 12.53
CA LEU A 46 -8.51 -11.47 11.52
C LEU A 46 -7.78 -12.73 11.05
N ASP A 47 -6.47 -12.68 10.89
CA ASP A 47 -5.67 -13.88 10.57
C ASP A 47 -5.78 -14.93 11.68
N GLN A 48 -5.67 -14.50 12.92
CA GLN A 48 -5.86 -15.38 14.07
C GLN A 48 -7.27 -15.97 14.08
N LEU A 49 -8.30 -15.14 13.88
CA LEU A 49 -9.69 -15.59 13.79
C LEU A 49 -9.87 -16.66 12.70
N VAL A 50 -9.35 -16.40 11.50
CA VAL A 50 -9.40 -17.36 10.39
C VAL A 50 -8.68 -18.66 10.72
N SER A 51 -7.56 -18.59 11.44
CA SER A 51 -6.78 -19.77 11.81
C SER A 51 -7.44 -20.67 12.87
N ILE A 52 -8.33 -20.13 13.70
CA ILE A 52 -8.96 -20.87 14.81
C ILE A 52 -10.41 -21.27 14.53
N CYS A 53 -11.09 -20.58 13.61
CA CYS A 53 -12.47 -20.89 13.25
C CYS A 53 -12.56 -22.18 12.42
N SER A 54 -13.60 -22.95 12.71
CA SER A 54 -14.04 -24.04 11.84
C SER A 54 -14.59 -23.49 10.51
N SER A 55 -14.70 -24.37 9.50
CA SER A 55 -15.28 -24.00 8.19
C SER A 55 -16.73 -23.50 8.31
N GLU A 56 -17.50 -24.02 9.27
CA GLU A 56 -18.89 -23.62 9.53
C GLU A 56 -18.96 -22.22 10.14
N GLU A 57 -18.10 -21.93 11.12
CA GLU A 57 -17.98 -20.59 11.72
C GLU A 57 -17.51 -19.57 10.68
N LEU A 58 -16.53 -19.93 9.84
CA LEU A 58 -16.06 -19.06 8.77
C LEU A 58 -17.15 -18.76 7.74
N ALA A 59 -17.94 -19.75 7.36
CA ALA A 59 -19.08 -19.53 6.47
C ALA A 59 -20.14 -18.60 7.09
N ALA A 60 -20.37 -18.71 8.40
CA ALA A 60 -21.28 -17.81 9.11
C ALA A 60 -20.73 -16.38 9.18
N ILE A 61 -19.43 -16.21 9.47
CA ILE A 61 -18.77 -14.90 9.49
C ILE A 61 -18.79 -14.29 8.08
N ASP A 62 -18.44 -15.06 7.06
CA ASP A 62 -18.43 -14.61 5.67
C ASP A 62 -19.81 -14.12 5.22
N LYS A 63 -20.87 -14.83 5.61
CA LYS A 63 -22.25 -14.40 5.39
C LYS A 63 -22.59 -13.09 6.12
N ILE A 64 -22.25 -12.98 7.41
CA ILE A 64 -22.50 -11.75 8.19
C ILE A 64 -21.79 -10.54 7.56
N VAL A 65 -20.55 -10.72 7.10
CA VAL A 65 -19.78 -9.69 6.40
C VAL A 65 -20.37 -9.41 5.03
N GLY A 66 -20.78 -10.44 4.29
CA GLY A 66 -21.33 -10.30 2.95
C GLY A 66 -22.70 -9.62 2.92
N ASP A 67 -23.53 -9.81 3.94
CA ASP A 67 -24.86 -9.18 4.07
C ASP A 67 -24.77 -7.66 4.35
N ARG A 68 -23.56 -7.14 4.65
CA ARG A 68 -23.31 -5.74 4.99
C ARG A 68 -22.73 -4.97 3.82
N ASP A 69 -23.46 -3.97 3.34
CA ASP A 69 -23.06 -3.17 2.18
C ASP A 69 -21.77 -2.38 2.42
N GLU A 70 -21.50 -1.96 3.66
CA GLU A 70 -20.28 -1.23 4.02
C GLU A 70 -18.98 -2.02 3.80
N PHE A 71 -19.07 -3.35 3.71
CA PHE A 71 -17.94 -4.24 3.46
C PHE A 71 -17.83 -4.69 2.00
N THR A 72 -18.63 -4.08 1.11
CA THR A 72 -18.55 -4.35 -0.33
C THR A 72 -17.25 -3.80 -0.91
N VAL A 73 -16.47 -4.67 -1.54
CA VAL A 73 -15.25 -4.32 -2.25
C VAL A 73 -15.56 -4.24 -3.74
N TYR A 74 -15.42 -3.05 -4.32
CA TYR A 74 -15.67 -2.85 -5.76
C TYR A 74 -14.41 -3.15 -6.57
N THR A 75 -14.49 -4.13 -7.47
CA THR A 75 -13.43 -4.44 -8.45
C THR A 75 -13.71 -3.77 -9.79
N ASP A 76 -12.79 -3.88 -10.75
CA ASP A 76 -12.96 -3.38 -12.12
C ASP A 76 -13.06 -1.84 -12.22
N LEU A 77 -12.52 -1.14 -11.23
CA LEU A 77 -12.52 0.33 -11.19
C LEU A 77 -11.65 0.94 -12.29
N GLY A 78 -10.63 0.22 -12.75
CA GLY A 78 -9.70 0.69 -13.78
C GLY A 78 -10.38 1.04 -15.10
N ARG A 79 -11.46 0.32 -15.47
CA ARG A 79 -12.25 0.65 -16.66
C ARG A 79 -12.89 2.03 -16.61
N ARG A 80 -13.26 2.52 -15.42
CA ARG A 80 -13.86 3.86 -15.28
C ARG A 80 -12.89 4.96 -15.70
N PHE A 81 -11.60 4.69 -15.55
CA PHE A 81 -10.55 5.63 -15.88
C PHE A 81 -9.91 5.36 -17.24
N GLN A 82 -10.12 4.19 -17.84
CA GLN A 82 -9.52 3.80 -19.12
C GLN A 82 -10.02 4.70 -20.28
N ARG A 83 -9.09 5.24 -21.06
CA ARG A 83 -9.38 6.05 -22.27
C ARG A 83 -8.83 5.48 -23.57
N GLY A 84 -8.09 4.36 -23.50
CA GLY A 84 -7.48 3.71 -24.66
C GLY A 84 -7.51 2.18 -24.55
N PRO A 85 -7.15 1.46 -25.64
CA PRO A 85 -7.10 0.00 -25.60
C PRO A 85 -6.06 -0.49 -24.58
N SER A 86 -6.36 -1.60 -23.92
CA SER A 86 -5.44 -2.27 -23.01
C SER A 86 -5.60 -3.78 -23.15
N SER A 87 -4.49 -4.50 -23.26
CA SER A 87 -4.46 -5.98 -23.24
C SER A 87 -4.50 -6.54 -21.82
N LEU A 88 -4.38 -5.68 -20.80
CA LEU A 88 -4.37 -6.06 -19.39
C LEU A 88 -5.76 -6.06 -18.75
N ILE A 89 -6.75 -5.52 -19.45
CA ILE A 89 -8.16 -5.49 -19.03
C ILE A 89 -8.92 -6.49 -19.89
N ALA A 90 -9.51 -7.51 -19.27
CA ALA A 90 -10.33 -8.51 -19.96
C ALA A 90 -11.55 -7.86 -20.62
N ALA A 91 -12.12 -8.46 -21.67
CA ALA A 91 -13.37 -7.95 -22.26
C ALA A 91 -14.49 -7.89 -21.21
N ALA A 92 -15.32 -6.84 -21.26
CA ALA A 92 -16.41 -6.68 -20.29
C ALA A 92 -17.44 -7.80 -20.49
N SER A 93 -17.71 -8.58 -19.43
CA SER A 93 -18.86 -9.48 -19.43
C SER A 93 -20.10 -8.74 -18.91
N PRO A 94 -21.26 -8.85 -19.57
CA PRO A 94 -22.52 -8.26 -19.09
C PRO A 94 -22.97 -8.78 -17.72
N THR A 95 -22.42 -9.91 -17.27
CA THR A 95 -22.79 -10.61 -16.03
C THR A 95 -21.76 -10.47 -14.92
N ASP A 96 -20.72 -9.63 -15.10
CA ASP A 96 -19.63 -9.55 -14.13
C ASP A 96 -20.07 -8.73 -12.91
N ASP A 97 -20.32 -9.43 -11.79
CA ASP A 97 -20.62 -8.76 -10.53
C ASP A 97 -19.36 -8.08 -10.00
N ARG A 98 -19.33 -6.75 -10.10
CA ARG A 98 -18.21 -5.90 -9.64
C ARG A 98 -18.20 -5.72 -8.13
N ALA A 99 -19.33 -5.97 -7.46
CA ALA A 99 -19.45 -5.89 -6.02
C ALA A 99 -19.01 -7.22 -5.42
N LYS A 100 -17.79 -7.24 -4.85
CA LYS A 100 -17.29 -8.43 -4.16
C LYS A 100 -17.59 -8.31 -2.67
N ARG A 101 -18.03 -9.41 -2.08
CA ARG A 101 -18.52 -9.49 -0.70
C ARG A 101 -17.88 -10.66 0.02
N GLY A 102 -17.85 -10.59 1.34
CA GLY A 102 -17.28 -11.63 2.20
C GLY A 102 -15.94 -11.24 2.81
N LEU A 103 -15.54 -11.99 3.84
CA LEU A 103 -14.40 -11.70 4.69
C LEU A 103 -13.09 -11.75 3.91
N ALA A 104 -12.94 -12.69 2.98
CA ALA A 104 -11.74 -12.82 2.16
C ALA A 104 -11.44 -11.55 1.34
N TRP A 105 -12.48 -10.90 0.80
CA TRP A 105 -12.31 -9.65 0.05
C TRP A 105 -11.92 -8.47 0.94
N VAL A 106 -12.52 -8.37 2.13
CA VAL A 106 -12.18 -7.33 3.11
C VAL A 106 -10.73 -7.47 3.58
N MET A 107 -10.31 -8.69 3.94
CA MET A 107 -8.93 -8.96 4.36
C MET A 107 -7.94 -8.69 3.23
N ALA A 108 -8.24 -9.14 2.02
CA ALA A 108 -7.43 -8.86 0.84
C ALA A 108 -7.27 -7.36 0.56
N LEU A 109 -8.36 -6.59 0.64
CA LEU A 109 -8.31 -5.14 0.46
C LEU A 109 -7.44 -4.49 1.54
N ALA A 110 -7.65 -4.84 2.80
CA ALA A 110 -6.87 -4.32 3.92
C ALA A 110 -5.37 -4.60 3.75
N ARG A 111 -5.00 -5.77 3.23
CA ARG A 111 -3.59 -6.12 2.90
C ARG A 111 -3.00 -5.22 1.81
N VAL A 112 -3.73 -5.05 0.71
CA VAL A 112 -3.28 -4.21 -0.41
C VAL A 112 -3.12 -2.76 0.03
N GLU A 113 -4.06 -2.24 0.83
CA GLU A 113 -3.99 -0.89 1.39
C GLU A 113 -2.83 -0.73 2.38
N LEU A 114 -2.63 -1.69 3.29
CA LEU A 114 -1.51 -1.69 4.23
C LEU A 114 -0.16 -1.69 3.51
N ALA A 115 -0.01 -2.53 2.48
CA ALA A 115 1.18 -2.54 1.63
C ALA A 115 1.36 -1.23 0.85
N SER A 116 0.26 -0.60 0.42
CA SER A 116 0.27 0.72 -0.23
C SER A 116 0.73 1.83 0.71
N MET A 117 0.38 1.75 2.00
CA MET A 117 0.91 2.68 3.00
C MET A 117 2.41 2.44 3.20
N LEU A 118 2.84 1.19 3.36
CA LEU A 118 4.26 0.87 3.52
C LEU A 118 5.09 1.38 2.34
N VAL A 119 4.67 1.15 1.09
CA VAL A 119 5.43 1.61 -0.08
C VAL A 119 5.57 3.13 -0.15
N CYS A 120 4.61 3.89 0.38
CA CYS A 120 4.65 5.35 0.38
C CYS A 120 5.50 5.97 1.49
N PHE A 121 5.59 5.30 2.65
CA PHE A 121 6.02 5.94 3.88
C PHE A 121 7.25 5.29 4.52
N THR A 122 7.74 4.18 3.97
CA THR A 122 8.95 3.49 4.48
C THR A 122 9.93 3.14 3.37
N ALA A 123 11.14 2.76 3.79
CA ALA A 123 12.13 2.13 2.93
C ALA A 123 11.95 0.60 2.83
N THR A 124 10.79 0.07 3.26
CA THR A 124 10.56 -1.38 3.31
C THR A 124 10.71 -2.00 1.92
N PRO A 125 11.61 -2.98 1.74
CA PRO A 125 11.72 -3.67 0.47
C PRO A 125 10.46 -4.51 0.23
N GLN A 126 9.95 -4.47 -1.00
CA GLN A 126 8.85 -5.33 -1.46
C GLN A 126 7.60 -5.37 -0.54
N PRO A 127 6.94 -4.23 -0.23
CA PRO A 127 5.89 -4.18 0.79
C PRO A 127 4.67 -5.08 0.54
N TYR A 128 4.28 -5.27 -0.72
CA TYR A 128 3.15 -6.13 -1.10
C TYR A 128 3.44 -7.62 -0.89
N GLU A 129 4.70 -8.01 -0.91
CA GLU A 129 5.11 -9.38 -0.65
C GLU A 129 5.28 -9.60 0.84
N LEU A 130 5.75 -8.57 1.55
CA LEU A 130 5.90 -8.56 3.00
C LEU A 130 4.55 -8.74 3.70
N VAL A 131 3.54 -7.98 3.27
CA VAL A 131 2.18 -8.10 3.82
C VAL A 131 1.56 -9.40 3.33
N GLY A 132 1.61 -9.65 2.01
CA GLY A 132 1.26 -10.91 1.36
C GLY A 132 -0.18 -11.41 1.62
N PRO A 133 -0.69 -12.33 0.79
CA PRO A 133 -1.93 -13.04 1.11
C PRO A 133 -1.71 -14.19 2.10
N THR A 134 -2.79 -14.60 2.73
CA THR A 134 -2.95 -15.92 3.35
C THR A 134 -3.60 -16.89 2.36
N PRO A 135 -3.60 -18.21 2.62
CA PRO A 135 -4.36 -19.15 1.80
C PRO A 135 -5.86 -18.81 1.70
N PHE A 136 -6.43 -18.17 2.72
CA PHE A 136 -7.85 -17.83 2.79
C PHE A 136 -8.25 -16.71 1.81
N ASP A 137 -7.41 -15.68 1.67
CA ASP A 137 -7.70 -14.48 0.89
C ASP A 137 -6.84 -14.34 -0.38
N ALA A 138 -6.01 -15.35 -0.71
CA ALA A 138 -5.08 -15.32 -1.84
C ALA A 138 -5.73 -14.96 -3.18
N ALA A 139 -6.87 -15.56 -3.53
CA ALA A 139 -7.53 -15.27 -4.80
C ALA A 139 -8.00 -13.81 -4.87
N ALA A 140 -8.67 -13.33 -3.81
CA ALA A 140 -9.13 -11.94 -3.71
C ALA A 140 -7.96 -10.96 -3.73
N TYR A 141 -6.86 -11.25 -3.01
CA TYR A 141 -5.66 -10.45 -2.98
C TYR A 141 -5.03 -10.30 -4.37
N MET A 142 -4.91 -11.41 -5.11
CA MET A 142 -4.34 -11.40 -6.46
C MET A 142 -5.19 -10.59 -7.44
N THR A 143 -6.52 -10.68 -7.33
CA THR A 143 -7.42 -9.84 -8.11
C THR A 143 -7.24 -8.36 -7.76
N LEU A 144 -7.26 -8.01 -6.47
CA LEU A 144 -7.13 -6.61 -6.03
C LEU A 144 -5.76 -6.02 -6.33
N LEU A 145 -4.70 -6.81 -6.31
CA LEU A 145 -3.36 -6.36 -6.68
C LEU A 145 -3.30 -5.95 -8.16
N HIS A 146 -3.85 -6.80 -9.05
CA HIS A 146 -3.94 -6.52 -10.48
C HIS A 146 -4.85 -5.32 -10.77
N GLU A 147 -6.07 -5.34 -10.26
CA GLU A 147 -7.06 -4.28 -10.43
C GLU A 147 -6.60 -2.94 -9.84
N GLY A 148 -5.92 -2.98 -8.70
CA GLY A 148 -5.29 -1.83 -8.08
C GLY A 148 -4.23 -1.22 -9.01
N ALA A 149 -3.33 -2.05 -9.57
CA ALA A 149 -2.31 -1.58 -10.51
C ALA A 149 -2.94 -0.88 -11.73
N LEU A 150 -3.97 -1.51 -12.32
CA LEU A 150 -4.72 -0.96 -13.45
C LEU A 150 -5.40 0.37 -13.09
N SER A 151 -6.12 0.40 -11.97
CA SER A 151 -6.88 1.56 -11.52
C SER A 151 -5.98 2.75 -11.22
N HIS A 152 -4.90 2.53 -10.48
CA HIS A 152 -3.95 3.58 -10.15
C HIS A 152 -3.21 4.09 -11.39
N TYR A 153 -2.83 3.21 -12.31
CA TYR A 153 -2.21 3.63 -13.57
C TYR A 153 -3.16 4.52 -14.37
N TRP A 154 -4.35 4.03 -14.70
CA TRP A 154 -5.30 4.76 -15.54
C TRP A 154 -5.79 6.06 -14.89
N ALA A 155 -6.05 6.03 -13.59
CA ALA A 155 -6.43 7.23 -12.84
C ALA A 155 -5.30 8.27 -12.80
N LEU A 156 -4.04 7.87 -12.94
CA LEU A 156 -2.91 8.79 -12.99
C LEU A 156 -2.69 9.35 -14.40
N VAL A 157 -2.57 8.49 -15.41
CA VAL A 157 -2.20 8.94 -16.78
C VAL A 157 -3.32 9.74 -17.46
N ASN A 158 -4.57 9.54 -17.04
CA ASN A 158 -5.71 10.30 -17.54
C ASN A 158 -6.10 11.48 -16.65
N ASP A 159 -5.32 11.72 -15.59
CA ASP A 159 -5.50 12.87 -14.72
C ASP A 159 -5.02 14.15 -15.43
N PRO A 160 -5.91 15.13 -15.69
CA PRO A 160 -5.52 16.37 -16.37
C PRO A 160 -4.50 17.21 -15.58
N MET A 161 -4.36 16.95 -14.26
CA MET A 161 -3.42 17.67 -13.41
C MET A 161 -2.03 17.04 -13.39
N LEU A 162 -1.83 15.82 -13.91
CA LEU A 162 -0.52 15.17 -13.91
C LEU A 162 0.54 16.04 -14.61
N GLU A 163 0.27 16.46 -15.84
CA GLU A 163 1.22 17.27 -16.63
C GLU A 163 1.48 18.66 -16.00
N PRO A 164 0.46 19.44 -15.59
CA PRO A 164 0.69 20.66 -14.80
C PRO A 164 1.54 20.43 -13.55
N VAL A 165 1.26 19.41 -12.74
CA VAL A 165 1.99 19.13 -11.50
C VAL A 165 3.46 18.82 -11.78
N THR A 166 3.77 18.12 -12.88
CA THR A 166 5.17 17.90 -13.27
C THR A 166 5.92 19.18 -13.58
N ARG A 167 5.25 20.33 -13.79
CA ARG A 167 5.87 21.65 -14.00
C ARG A 167 5.82 22.55 -12.76
N MET A 168 5.01 22.21 -11.76
CA MET A 168 4.85 23.03 -10.55
C MET A 168 6.14 23.08 -9.71
N SER A 169 6.21 24.11 -8.85
CA SER A 169 7.20 24.18 -7.79
C SER A 169 6.99 23.03 -6.79
N PRO A 170 8.06 22.40 -6.27
CA PRO A 170 7.96 21.33 -5.26
C PRO A 170 7.37 21.79 -3.92
N LEU A 171 7.18 23.10 -3.73
CA LEU A 171 6.45 23.67 -2.58
C LEU A 171 4.94 23.38 -2.62
N HIS A 172 4.38 23.06 -3.79
CA HIS A 172 2.97 22.72 -3.91
C HIS A 172 2.69 21.34 -3.34
N THR A 173 1.67 21.25 -2.48
CA THR A 173 1.23 20.00 -1.85
C THR A 173 0.88 18.91 -2.86
N GLU A 174 0.43 19.33 -4.04
CA GLU A 174 0.10 18.50 -5.18
C GLU A 174 1.31 17.70 -5.66
N VAL A 175 2.52 18.29 -5.68
CA VAL A 175 3.74 17.59 -6.09
C VAL A 175 4.00 16.39 -5.18
N LEU A 176 3.82 16.55 -3.86
CA LEU A 176 3.95 15.45 -2.90
C LEU A 176 2.85 14.41 -3.06
N ALA A 177 1.61 14.84 -3.30
CA ALA A 177 0.48 13.93 -3.52
C ALA A 177 0.68 13.07 -4.79
N TYR A 178 1.09 13.66 -5.91
CA TYR A 178 1.37 12.93 -7.14
C TYR A 178 2.61 12.04 -7.03
N SER A 179 3.64 12.49 -6.31
CA SER A 179 4.80 11.64 -6.00
C SER A 179 4.37 10.36 -5.26
N ARG A 180 3.49 10.48 -4.25
CA ARG A 180 2.93 9.31 -3.54
C ARG A 180 2.07 8.43 -4.44
N ARG A 181 1.18 9.01 -5.26
CA ARG A 181 0.35 8.25 -6.22
C ARG A 181 1.20 7.47 -7.22
N LEU A 182 2.29 8.06 -7.71
CA LEU A 182 3.27 7.40 -8.58
C LEU A 182 3.97 6.24 -7.86
N VAL A 183 4.39 6.44 -6.61
CA VAL A 183 5.01 5.39 -5.78
C VAL A 183 4.06 4.19 -5.59
N ILE A 184 2.78 4.45 -5.28
CA ILE A 184 1.76 3.39 -5.15
C ILE A 184 1.58 2.66 -6.47
N ALA A 185 1.35 3.40 -7.58
CA ALA A 185 1.12 2.80 -8.89
C ALA A 185 2.29 1.90 -9.33
N ARG A 186 3.54 2.35 -9.12
CA ARG A 186 4.74 1.56 -9.40
C ARG A 186 4.85 0.34 -8.48
N GLY A 187 4.54 0.52 -7.20
CA GLY A 187 4.56 -0.55 -6.20
C GLY A 187 3.60 -1.68 -6.58
N LEU A 188 2.34 -1.33 -6.87
CA LEU A 188 1.32 -2.25 -7.33
C LEU A 188 1.73 -2.94 -8.63
N LEU A 189 2.19 -2.18 -9.64
CA LEU A 189 2.58 -2.75 -10.92
C LEU A 189 3.72 -3.77 -10.78
N ARG A 190 4.75 -3.46 -9.97
CA ARG A 190 5.85 -4.40 -9.68
C ARG A 190 5.38 -5.64 -8.95
N ALA A 191 4.51 -5.47 -7.95
CA ALA A 191 3.96 -6.58 -7.18
C ALA A 191 3.10 -7.49 -8.08
N THR A 192 2.25 -6.93 -8.92
CA THR A 192 1.46 -7.67 -9.92
C THR A 192 2.34 -8.44 -10.89
N MET A 193 3.39 -7.80 -11.44
CA MET A 193 4.35 -8.46 -12.33
C MET A 193 5.01 -9.69 -11.68
N LYS A 194 5.40 -9.56 -10.41
CA LYS A 194 6.05 -10.64 -9.68
C LYS A 194 5.06 -11.76 -9.35
N ALA A 195 3.89 -11.39 -8.85
CA ALA A 195 2.89 -12.34 -8.39
C ALA A 195 2.21 -13.12 -9.53
N GLN A 196 2.13 -12.52 -10.72
CA GLN A 196 1.61 -13.16 -11.94
C GLN A 196 2.72 -13.53 -12.95
N HIS A 197 3.96 -13.69 -12.48
CA HIS A 197 5.08 -14.05 -13.34
C HIS A 197 4.80 -15.36 -14.09
N GLY A 198 4.79 -15.31 -15.42
CA GLY A 198 4.47 -16.45 -16.29
C GLY A 198 3.02 -16.54 -16.76
N ASN A 199 2.09 -15.76 -16.18
CA ASN A 199 0.68 -15.74 -16.60
C ASN A 199 0.37 -14.64 -17.64
N PHE A 200 1.29 -13.70 -17.84
CA PHE A 200 1.13 -12.65 -18.85
C PHE A 200 1.58 -13.11 -20.22
N SER A 201 0.77 -12.80 -21.23
CA SER A 201 1.16 -12.93 -22.63
C SER A 201 2.30 -11.96 -22.99
N PRO A 202 3.05 -12.20 -24.08
CA PRO A 202 4.09 -11.27 -24.54
C PRO A 202 3.58 -9.86 -24.85
N ILE A 203 2.30 -9.73 -25.25
CA ILE A 203 1.68 -8.42 -25.51
C ILE A 203 1.45 -7.69 -24.18
N GLN A 204 0.90 -8.39 -23.18
CA GLN A 204 0.68 -7.84 -21.84
C GLN A 204 1.99 -7.44 -21.16
N LEU A 205 3.03 -8.27 -21.27
CA LEU A 205 4.36 -7.94 -20.72
C LEU A 205 4.96 -6.67 -21.33
N ARG A 206 4.79 -6.48 -22.64
CA ARG A 206 5.24 -5.24 -23.32
C ARG A 206 4.47 -4.03 -22.85
N GLU A 207 3.15 -4.14 -22.72
CA GLU A 207 2.30 -3.06 -22.21
C GLU A 207 2.67 -2.67 -20.77
N ILE A 208 2.79 -3.64 -19.87
CA ILE A 208 3.23 -3.42 -18.48
C ILE A 208 4.61 -2.77 -18.43
N SER A 209 5.55 -3.21 -19.29
CA SER A 209 6.90 -2.64 -19.32
C SER A 209 6.88 -1.17 -19.73
N ALA A 210 6.10 -0.83 -20.77
CA ALA A 210 5.91 0.55 -21.19
C ALA A 210 5.26 1.41 -20.10
N TRP A 211 4.26 0.88 -19.39
CA TRP A 211 3.64 1.57 -18.25
C TRP A 211 4.65 1.83 -17.14
N LYS A 212 5.45 0.81 -16.80
CA LYS A 212 6.50 0.92 -15.78
C LYS A 212 7.54 1.99 -16.15
N GLU A 213 8.03 2.00 -17.38
CA GLU A 213 9.00 2.99 -17.87
C GLU A 213 8.44 4.42 -17.78
N GLY A 214 7.18 4.62 -18.19
CA GLY A 214 6.50 5.90 -18.08
C GLY A 214 6.38 6.39 -16.63
N LEU A 215 5.93 5.52 -15.71
CA LEU A 215 5.81 5.83 -14.29
C LEU A 215 7.19 6.08 -13.63
N ASP A 216 8.20 5.29 -13.99
CA ASP A 216 9.59 5.45 -13.51
C ASP A 216 10.14 6.82 -13.92
N SER A 217 9.95 7.22 -15.18
CA SER A 217 10.39 8.52 -15.71
C SER A 217 9.70 9.69 -15.00
N LEU A 218 8.38 9.64 -14.84
CA LEU A 218 7.60 10.67 -14.14
C LEU A 218 8.05 10.83 -12.69
N GLN A 219 8.25 9.71 -11.98
CA GLN A 219 8.70 9.78 -10.60
C GLN A 219 10.13 10.32 -10.48
N ALA A 220 11.05 9.88 -11.34
CA ALA A 220 12.42 10.40 -11.35
C ALA A 220 12.44 11.92 -11.54
N GLY A 221 11.60 12.44 -12.45
CA GLY A 221 11.44 13.88 -12.67
C GLY A 221 10.93 14.63 -11.42
N LEU A 222 9.92 14.11 -10.73
CA LEU A 222 9.41 14.74 -9.50
C LEU A 222 10.41 14.66 -8.33
N VAL A 223 11.07 13.50 -8.16
CA VAL A 223 12.08 13.31 -7.11
C VAL A 223 13.25 14.26 -7.32
N ALA A 224 13.81 14.35 -8.54
CA ALA A 224 14.90 15.26 -8.84
C ALA A 224 14.53 16.72 -8.54
N LYS A 225 13.29 17.13 -8.80
CA LYS A 225 12.79 18.48 -8.45
C LYS A 225 12.74 18.72 -6.94
N ILE A 226 12.26 17.74 -6.17
CA ILE A 226 12.20 17.83 -4.71
C ILE A 226 13.63 17.91 -4.16
N GLU A 227 14.55 17.06 -4.64
CA GLU A 227 15.95 17.05 -4.22
C GLU A 227 16.65 18.38 -4.53
N LEU A 228 16.51 18.91 -5.74
CA LEU A 228 17.06 20.23 -6.10
C LEU A 228 16.54 21.34 -5.20
N PHE A 229 15.25 21.31 -4.86
CA PHE A 229 14.66 22.28 -3.95
C PHE A 229 15.20 22.16 -2.52
N LEU A 230 15.35 20.93 -2.01
CA LEU A 230 15.94 20.69 -0.69
C LEU A 230 17.39 21.17 -0.64
N GLN A 231 18.19 20.86 -1.66
CA GLN A 231 19.57 21.34 -1.79
C GLN A 231 19.66 22.87 -1.85
N HIS A 232 18.81 23.52 -2.65
CA HIS A 232 18.78 24.98 -2.72
C HIS A 232 18.38 25.60 -1.38
N THR A 233 17.40 25.00 -0.71
CA THR A 233 16.93 25.44 0.61
C THR A 233 18.02 25.26 1.66
N GLU A 234 18.75 24.15 1.66
CA GLU A 234 19.90 23.91 2.54
C GLU A 234 21.04 24.90 2.27
N GLN A 235 21.38 25.18 1.01
CA GLN A 235 22.42 26.16 0.64
C GLN A 235 22.05 27.59 1.04
N GLN A 236 20.77 27.97 0.89
CA GLN A 236 20.24 29.25 1.40
C GLN A 236 20.20 29.30 2.93
N GLN A 237 20.07 28.16 3.59
CA GLN A 237 20.11 28.05 5.05
C GLN A 237 21.54 28.13 5.60
N VAL A 238 22.53 27.61 4.89
CA VAL A 238 23.96 27.74 5.26
C VAL A 238 24.43 29.21 5.18
N THR A 239 23.79 30.03 4.34
CA THR A 239 24.08 31.47 4.22
C THR A 239 23.30 32.37 5.20
N LYS A 240 22.32 31.85 5.96
CA LYS A 240 21.61 32.57 7.03
C LYS A 240 21.83 31.86 8.37
N THR A 241 22.66 32.46 9.22
CA THR A 241 23.13 32.00 10.54
C THR A 241 22.21 31.00 11.26
N SER A 242 22.73 29.79 11.48
CA SER A 242 22.03 28.56 11.90
C SER A 242 21.51 28.50 13.35
N VAL A 243 21.53 29.60 14.11
CA VAL A 243 21.20 29.57 15.56
C VAL A 243 19.70 29.76 15.83
N ASN A 244 18.97 30.50 14.97
CA ASN A 244 17.56 30.84 15.25
C ASN A 244 16.55 29.74 14.91
N ARG A 245 16.89 28.75 14.05
CA ARG A 245 15.91 27.75 13.58
C ARG A 245 15.77 26.50 14.45
N GLY A 246 16.81 26.11 15.18
CA GLY A 246 16.66 25.09 16.23
C GLY A 246 15.59 25.53 17.25
N LEU A 247 15.53 26.83 17.53
CA LEU A 247 14.52 27.44 18.39
C LEU A 247 13.14 27.53 17.71
N GLU A 248 13.04 27.87 16.43
CA GLU A 248 11.74 27.97 15.73
C GLU A 248 11.06 26.61 15.49
N TYR A 249 11.81 25.56 15.12
CA TYR A 249 11.23 24.23 14.90
C TYR A 249 10.83 23.57 16.23
N VAL A 250 11.67 23.72 17.27
CA VAL A 250 11.31 23.31 18.64
C VAL A 250 10.12 24.12 19.17
N SER A 251 10.04 25.43 18.85
CA SER A 251 8.89 26.27 19.21
C SER A 251 7.61 25.86 18.48
N ALA A 252 7.68 25.48 17.21
CA ALA A 252 6.51 25.02 16.44
C ALA A 252 6.01 23.67 16.95
N CYS A 253 6.92 22.72 17.24
CA CYS A 253 6.56 21.44 17.85
C CYS A 253 6.02 21.63 19.28
N ALA A 254 6.60 22.52 20.09
CA ALA A 254 6.11 22.82 21.44
C ALA A 254 4.71 23.46 21.41
N LYS A 255 4.44 24.37 20.47
CA LYS A 255 3.10 24.96 20.29
C LYS A 255 2.06 23.94 19.87
N LEU A 256 2.41 23.00 18.98
CA LEU A 256 1.53 21.89 18.61
C LEU A 256 1.22 20.99 19.81
N LEU A 257 2.24 20.66 20.61
CA LEU A 257 2.06 19.87 21.85
C LEU A 257 1.18 20.60 22.88
N GLU A 258 1.34 21.92 23.03
CA GLU A 258 0.49 22.72 23.92
C GLU A 258 -0.98 22.78 23.47
N ILE A 259 -1.22 22.83 22.15
CA ILE A 259 -2.56 22.78 21.58
C ILE A 259 -3.20 21.41 21.85
N GLU A 260 -2.47 20.32 21.60
CA GLU A 260 -2.93 18.96 21.89
C GLU A 260 -3.23 18.76 23.38
N GLN A 261 -2.34 19.21 24.27
CA GLN A 261 -2.58 19.17 25.72
C GLN A 261 -3.77 20.01 26.17
N ARG A 262 -4.03 21.14 25.51
CA ARG A 262 -5.20 21.99 25.80
C ARG A 262 -6.50 21.32 25.36
N GLU A 263 -6.51 20.67 24.21
CA GLU A 263 -7.68 19.94 23.71
C GLU A 263 -7.96 18.66 24.55
N LEU A 264 -6.91 18.01 25.05
CA LEU A 264 -7.03 16.92 26.05
C LEU A 264 -7.61 17.42 27.38
N LYS A 265 -7.12 18.55 27.91
CA LYS A 265 -7.66 19.17 29.13
C LYS A 265 -9.09 19.67 28.97
N ALA A 266 -9.47 20.08 27.76
CA ALA A 266 -10.83 20.51 27.42
C ALA A 266 -11.79 19.32 27.21
N GLY A 267 -11.31 18.07 27.27
CA GLY A 267 -12.10 16.86 27.05
C GLY A 267 -12.58 16.68 25.60
N ARG A 268 -12.02 17.45 24.66
CA ARG A 268 -12.36 17.41 23.22
C ARG A 268 -11.52 16.40 22.44
N ALA A 269 -10.42 15.95 23.04
CA ALA A 269 -9.63 14.82 22.60
C ALA A 269 -9.51 13.80 23.76
N GLN A 270 -9.48 12.51 23.45
CA GLN A 270 -9.23 11.44 24.43
C GLN A 270 -7.93 10.73 24.08
N VAL A 271 -7.02 10.59 25.05
CA VAL A 271 -5.92 9.63 24.95
C VAL A 271 -6.51 8.25 25.21
N ILE A 272 -6.53 7.40 24.20
CA ILE A 272 -6.84 5.99 24.39
C ILE A 272 -5.55 5.33 24.90
N GLU A 273 -5.38 5.28 26.22
CA GLU A 273 -4.29 4.52 26.83
C GLU A 273 -4.55 3.02 26.66
N LYS A 274 -3.59 2.32 26.07
CA LYS A 274 -3.41 0.87 26.16
C LYS A 274 -1.96 0.58 26.51
#